data_AF-A0A432WE40-F1
#
_entry.id   AF-A0A432WE40-F1
#
_cell.length_a   1.000
_cell.length_b   1.000
_cell.length_c   1.000
_cell.angle_alpha   90.00
_cell.angle_beta   90.00
_cell.angle_gamma   90.00
#
_symmetry.space_group_name_H-M   'P 1'
#
loop_
_entity.id
_entity.type
_entity.pdbx_description
1 polymer ?
#
loop_
_entity_poly.entity_id
_entity_poly.type
_entity_poly.pdbx_seq_one_letter_code
_entity_poly.pdbx_strand_id
1 'polypeptide(L)'
;MSYTHYPYKRVIVFFTLIPAIVGICWVFFAGIITLFEKDTNVSSVTFVFSFSALMGISGFLLFCFPAFIAGVFYSVLKLHKTWFSYLLVTFTGGFVAHLWLAIIWGDVYVEWKLTNVFHIFFALASLSSLLMAYFVLPKKHVMVPEESDEEQKRKS
;
A
#
# COMPACT_ATOMS: atom_id res chain seq x y z
N MET A 1 -28.25 6.56 -2.71
CA MET A 1 -27.27 7.67 -2.84
C MET A 1 -26.28 7.32 -3.94
N SER A 2 -26.45 7.94 -5.11
CA SER A 2 -25.55 7.80 -6.26
C SER A 2 -24.36 8.73 -6.05
N TYR A 3 -23.14 8.20 -5.99
CA TYR A 3 -21.92 9.00 -6.05
C TYR A 3 -21.39 8.90 -7.49
N THR A 4 -21.67 9.90 -8.31
CA THR A 4 -21.21 10.06 -9.70
C THR A 4 -19.73 10.45 -9.81
N HIS A 5 -19.01 10.62 -8.71
CA HIS A 5 -17.63 11.07 -8.70
C HIS A 5 -16.67 10.07 -8.04
N TYR A 6 -15.53 9.86 -8.72
CA TYR A 6 -14.44 9.01 -8.23
C TYR A 6 -13.87 9.58 -6.92
N PRO A 7 -13.64 8.76 -5.87
CA PRO A 7 -13.20 9.24 -4.57
C PRO A 7 -11.69 9.52 -4.51
N TYR A 8 -11.19 10.48 -5.30
CA TYR A 8 -9.75 10.79 -5.44
C TYR A 8 -9.05 11.00 -4.09
N LYS A 9 -9.60 11.87 -3.23
CA LYS A 9 -9.00 12.20 -1.93
C LYS A 9 -8.83 10.95 -1.06
N ARG A 10 -9.83 10.07 -1.06
CA ARG A 10 -9.77 8.80 -0.32
C ARG A 10 -8.65 7.92 -0.85
N VAL A 11 -8.56 7.73 -2.17
CA VAL A 11 -7.51 6.89 -2.77
C VAL A 11 -6.12 7.43 -2.43
N ILE A 12 -5.87 8.72 -2.67
CA ILE A 12 -4.55 9.34 -2.41
C ILE A 12 -4.16 9.19 -0.94
N VAL A 13 -5.04 9.58 0.00
CA VAL A 13 -4.72 9.58 1.43
C VAL A 13 -4.41 8.16 1.93
N PHE A 14 -5.25 7.19 1.60
CA PHE A 14 -5.05 5.83 2.10
C PHE A 14 -3.81 5.16 1.50
N PHE A 15 -3.50 5.39 0.22
CA PHE A 15 -2.26 4.89 -0.38
C PHE A 15 -1.02 5.56 0.22
N THR A 16 -1.09 6.85 0.54
CA THR A 16 0.00 7.59 1.20
C THR A 16 0.26 7.09 2.63
N LEU A 17 -0.77 6.56 3.30
CA LEU A 17 -0.66 6.02 4.66
C LEU A 17 -0.09 4.60 4.71
N ILE A 18 0.12 3.92 3.57
CA ILE A 18 0.66 2.56 3.54
C ILE A 18 1.97 2.42 4.34
N PRO A 19 2.99 3.29 4.16
CA PRO A 19 4.25 3.15 4.89
C PRO A 19 4.06 3.27 6.41
N ALA A 20 3.11 4.09 6.87
CA ALA A 20 2.81 4.22 8.29
C ALA A 20 2.21 2.92 8.85
N ILE A 21 1.26 2.32 8.12
CA ILE A 21 0.63 1.05 8.52
C ILE A 21 1.67 -0.08 8.57
N VAL A 22 2.53 -0.18 7.55
CA VAL A 22 3.62 -1.16 7.52
C VAL A 22 4.58 -0.95 8.69
N GLY A 23 4.96 0.30 8.97
CA GLY A 23 5.80 0.64 10.11
C GLY A 23 5.18 0.24 11.45
N ILE A 24 3.89 0.55 11.66
CA ILE A 24 3.17 0.14 12.88
C ILE A 24 3.15 -1.38 13.01
N CYS A 25 2.80 -2.11 11.94
CA CYS A 25 2.82 -3.57 11.94
C CYS A 25 4.21 -4.13 12.29
N TRP A 26 5.28 -3.53 11.76
CA TRP A 26 6.65 -3.93 12.05
C TRP A 26 7.00 -3.74 13.53
N VAL A 27 6.63 -2.59 14.13
CA VAL A 27 6.84 -2.31 15.56
C VAL A 27 6.19 -3.36 16.44
N PHE A 28 4.92 -3.67 16.19
CA PHE A 28 4.20 -4.69 16.95
C PHE A 28 4.80 -6.07 16.74
N PHE A 29 5.15 -6.44 15.52
CA PHE A 29 5.76 -7.72 15.21
C PHE A 29 7.10 -7.91 15.93
N ALA A 30 7.99 -6.91 15.86
CA ALA A 30 9.28 -6.94 16.55
C ALA A 30 9.10 -7.04 18.07
N GLY A 31 8.19 -6.23 18.63
CA GLY A 31 7.89 -6.26 20.07
C GLY A 31 7.35 -7.61 20.53
N ILE A 32 6.43 -8.23 19.77
CA ILE A 32 5.87 -9.55 20.08
C ILE A 32 6.97 -10.62 20.01
N ILE A 33 7.80 -10.63 18.97
CA ILE A 33 8.90 -11.62 18.86
C ILE A 33 9.82 -11.53 20.07
N THR A 34 10.21 -10.32 20.47
CA THR A 34 11.07 -10.13 21.64
C THR A 34 10.41 -10.63 22.92
N LEU A 35 9.08 -10.56 23.07
CA LEU A 35 8.40 -11.13 24.24
C LEU A 35 8.49 -12.67 24.33
N PHE A 36 8.74 -13.36 23.21
CA PHE A 36 8.89 -14.82 23.17
C PHE A 36 10.35 -15.29 23.30
N GLU A 37 11.32 -14.38 23.41
CA GLU A 37 12.71 -14.75 23.65
C GLU A 37 12.93 -15.20 25.10
N LYS A 38 13.78 -16.21 25.28
CA LYS A 38 13.91 -16.96 26.55
C LYS A 38 14.55 -16.16 27.69
N ASP A 39 15.35 -15.14 27.36
CA ASP A 39 16.11 -14.29 28.30
C ASP A 39 15.66 -12.83 28.25
N THR A 40 14.37 -12.61 27.98
CA THR A 40 13.81 -11.28 27.78
C THR A 40 13.70 -10.52 29.10
N ASN A 41 14.27 -9.31 29.15
CA ASN A 41 14.05 -8.36 30.23
C ASN A 41 13.26 -7.13 29.72
N VAL A 42 12.64 -6.38 30.65
CA VAL A 42 11.81 -5.21 30.32
C VAL A 42 12.61 -4.14 29.56
N SER A 43 13.90 -4.00 29.86
CA SER A 43 14.78 -3.04 29.18
C SER A 43 14.96 -3.39 27.70
N SER A 44 15.16 -4.67 27.38
CA SER A 44 15.32 -5.18 26.02
C SER A 44 14.04 -5.00 25.21
N VAL A 45 12.87 -5.30 25.80
CA VAL A 45 11.56 -5.08 25.14
C VAL A 45 11.36 -3.59 24.86
N THR A 46 11.62 -2.74 25.85
CA THR A 46 11.47 -1.28 25.71
C THR A 46 12.41 -0.73 24.64
N PHE A 47 13.65 -1.21 24.60
CA PHE A 47 14.62 -0.84 23.58
C PHE A 47 14.18 -1.27 22.17
N VAL A 48 13.80 -2.54 21.98
CA VAL A 48 13.34 -3.04 20.68
C VAL A 48 12.10 -2.29 20.20
N PHE A 49 11.13 -2.05 21.09
CA PHE A 49 9.93 -1.31 20.76
C PHE A 49 10.25 0.13 20.32
N SER A 50 11.08 0.84 21.10
CA SER A 50 11.47 2.22 20.81
C SER A 50 12.30 2.33 19.54
N PHE A 51 13.26 1.44 19.34
CA PHE A 51 14.08 1.38 18.14
C PHE A 51 13.25 1.05 16.90
N SER A 52 12.35 0.07 17.01
CA SER A 52 11.45 -0.29 15.92
C SER A 52 10.50 0.87 15.58
N ALA A 53 10.04 1.63 16.58
CA ALA A 53 9.19 2.80 16.37
C ALA A 53 9.94 3.90 15.62
N LEU A 54 11.19 4.17 15.99
CA LEU A 54 12.06 5.10 15.26
C LEU A 54 12.30 4.64 13.81
N MET A 55 12.51 3.34 13.59
CA MET A 55 12.64 2.77 12.24
C MET A 55 11.34 2.88 11.44
N GLY A 56 10.18 2.67 12.07
CA GLY A 56 8.86 2.84 11.46
C GLY A 56 8.58 4.28 11.04
N ILE A 57 8.91 5.25 11.90
CA ILE A 57 8.81 6.69 11.60
C ILE A 57 9.76 7.06 10.47
N SER A 58 11.00 6.60 10.51
CA SER A 58 12.00 6.85 9.47
C SER A 58 11.56 6.27 8.12
N GLY A 59 11.05 5.04 8.13
CA GLY A 59 10.46 4.39 6.96
C GLY A 59 9.27 5.17 6.42
N PHE A 60 8.38 5.67 7.29
CA PHE A 60 7.29 6.53 6.84
C PHE A 60 7.80 7.80 6.16
N LEU A 61 8.73 8.53 6.78
CA LEU A 61 9.27 9.76 6.19
C LEU A 61 9.95 9.52 4.84
N LEU A 62 10.69 8.41 4.71
CA LEU A 62 11.38 8.05 3.47
C LEU A 62 10.41 7.60 2.37
N PHE A 63 9.40 6.80 2.69
CA PHE A 63 8.52 6.18 1.69
C PHE A 63 7.17 6.91 1.50
N CYS A 64 6.86 7.94 2.30
CA CYS A 64 5.63 8.72 2.16
C CYS A 64 5.55 9.40 0.78
N PHE A 65 6.67 9.99 0.32
CA PHE A 65 6.73 10.68 -0.97
C PHE A 65 6.43 9.76 -2.17
N PRO A 66 7.14 8.62 -2.38
CA PRO A 66 6.81 7.72 -3.49
C PRO A 66 5.42 7.09 -3.35
N ALA A 67 4.95 6.82 -2.12
CA ALA A 67 3.58 6.34 -1.89
C ALA A 67 2.51 7.37 -2.28
N PHE A 68 2.76 8.66 -2.02
CA PHE A 68 1.89 9.74 -2.48
C PHE A 68 1.83 9.82 -4.00
N ILE A 69 2.99 9.76 -4.68
CA ILE A 69 3.05 9.76 -6.16
C ILE A 69 2.25 8.58 -6.73
N ALA A 70 2.44 7.38 -6.18
CA ALA A 70 1.69 6.20 -6.58
C ALA A 70 0.17 6.39 -6.36
N GLY A 71 -0.23 6.91 -5.20
CA GLY A 71 -1.63 7.21 -4.89
C GLY A 71 -2.28 8.22 -5.86
N VAL A 72 -1.55 9.27 -6.23
CA VAL A 72 -1.99 10.23 -7.27
C VAL A 72 -2.14 9.52 -8.61
N PHE A 73 -1.14 8.74 -9.02
CA PHE A 73 -1.16 7.99 -10.28
C PHE A 73 -2.37 7.05 -10.37
N TYR A 74 -2.64 6.26 -9.31
CA TYR A 74 -3.81 5.38 -9.24
C TYR A 74 -5.13 6.14 -9.32
N SER A 75 -5.17 7.33 -8.75
CA SER A 75 -6.36 8.17 -8.74
C SER A 75 -6.63 8.81 -10.11
N VAL A 76 -5.58 9.26 -10.80
CA VAL A 76 -5.67 9.80 -12.16
C VAL A 76 -6.17 8.72 -13.14
N LEU A 77 -5.70 7.48 -12.98
CA LEU A 77 -6.16 6.34 -13.77
C LEU A 77 -7.58 5.87 -13.41
N LYS A 78 -8.20 6.44 -12.37
CA LYS A 78 -9.53 6.07 -11.87
C LYS A 78 -9.65 4.55 -11.67
N LEU A 79 -8.69 3.95 -10.96
CA LEU A 79 -8.69 2.50 -10.72
C LEU A 79 -9.91 2.07 -9.90
N HIS A 80 -10.53 0.97 -10.29
CA HIS A 80 -11.70 0.38 -9.62
C HIS A 80 -11.35 -1.03 -9.10
N LYS A 81 -12.24 -1.63 -8.30
CA LYS A 81 -12.10 -3.03 -7.85
C LYS A 81 -12.21 -4.02 -9.03
N THR A 82 -11.13 -4.16 -9.79
CA THR A 82 -10.95 -5.13 -10.87
C THR A 82 -9.63 -5.87 -10.67
N TRP A 83 -9.55 -7.12 -11.13
CA TRP A 83 -8.31 -7.91 -11.06
C TRP A 83 -7.12 -7.20 -11.70
N PHE A 84 -7.34 -6.54 -12.85
CA PHE A 84 -6.32 -5.72 -13.50
C PHE A 84 -5.82 -4.57 -12.63
N SER A 85 -6.71 -3.88 -11.92
CA SER A 85 -6.31 -2.78 -11.03
C SER A 85 -5.50 -3.30 -9.84
N TYR A 86 -5.87 -4.47 -9.29
CA TYR A 86 -5.12 -5.11 -8.22
C TYR A 86 -3.73 -5.53 -8.67
N LEU A 87 -3.60 -6.17 -9.83
CA LEU A 87 -2.30 -6.53 -10.39
C LEU A 87 -1.44 -5.29 -10.62
N LEU A 88 -2.01 -4.26 -11.27
CA LEU A 88 -1.32 -3.01 -11.53
C LEU A 88 -0.77 -2.43 -10.24
N VAL A 89 -1.63 -2.20 -9.24
CA VAL A 89 -1.24 -1.61 -7.94
C VAL A 89 -0.20 -2.45 -7.21
N THR A 90 -0.28 -3.79 -7.29
CA THR A 90 0.68 -4.70 -6.65
C THR A 90 2.07 -4.56 -7.27
N PHE A 91 2.14 -4.58 -8.60
CA PHE A 91 3.42 -4.44 -9.32
C PHE A 91 3.98 -3.03 -9.16
N THR A 92 3.17 -1.99 -9.37
CA THR A 92 3.63 -0.62 -9.25
C THR A 92 4.05 -0.30 -7.82
N GLY A 93 3.35 -0.80 -6.80
CA GLY A 93 3.75 -0.64 -5.40
C GLY A 93 5.15 -1.23 -5.12
N GLY A 94 5.38 -2.48 -5.54
CA GLY A 94 6.68 -3.13 -5.41
C GLY A 94 7.79 -2.40 -6.19
N PHE A 95 7.55 -2.08 -7.46
CA PHE A 95 8.52 -1.40 -8.31
C PHE A 95 8.85 0.01 -7.82
N VAL A 96 7.85 0.78 -7.39
CA VAL A 96 8.06 2.12 -6.85
C VAL A 96 8.94 2.04 -5.60
N ALA A 97 8.68 1.10 -4.68
CA ALA A 97 9.53 0.90 -3.51
C ALA A 97 10.97 0.50 -3.89
N HIS A 98 11.12 -0.40 -4.86
CA HIS A 98 12.40 -0.90 -5.32
C HIS A 98 13.24 0.18 -6.01
N LEU A 99 12.64 0.94 -6.93
CA LEU A 99 13.29 2.06 -7.61
C LEU A 99 13.62 3.20 -6.64
N TRP A 100 12.74 3.46 -5.67
CA TRP A 100 13.00 4.47 -4.64
C TRP A 100 14.20 4.11 -3.77
N LEU A 101 14.36 2.84 -3.43
CA LEU A 101 15.54 2.34 -2.72
C LEU A 101 16.83 2.54 -3.54
N ALA A 102 16.79 2.29 -4.85
CA ALA A 102 17.92 2.57 -5.73
C ALA A 102 18.31 4.07 -5.74
N ILE A 103 17.32 4.97 -5.66
CA ILE A 103 17.57 6.42 -5.58
C ILE A 103 18.20 6.80 -4.24
N ILE A 104 17.71 6.26 -3.12
CA ILE A 104 18.24 6.62 -1.79
C ILE A 104 19.63 6.01 -1.56
N TRP A 105 19.85 4.76 -1.98
CA TRP A 105 21.05 3.98 -1.63
C TRP A 105 22.12 3.95 -2.72
N GLY A 106 21.83 4.47 -3.92
CA GLY A 106 22.80 4.74 -4.98
C GLY A 106 23.76 3.57 -5.24
N ASP A 107 25.06 3.79 -5.05
CA ASP A 107 26.13 2.82 -5.33
C ASP A 107 26.05 1.54 -4.49
N VAL A 108 25.49 1.62 -3.27
CA VAL A 108 25.34 0.47 -2.36
C VAL A 108 24.26 -0.51 -2.88
N TYR A 109 23.37 -0.03 -3.76
CA TYR A 109 22.34 -0.85 -4.39
C TYR A 109 22.90 -1.98 -5.26
N VAL A 110 24.10 -1.80 -5.82
CA VAL A 110 24.72 -2.74 -6.78
C VAL A 110 25.40 -3.90 -6.06
N GLU A 111 25.64 -3.79 -4.75
CA GLU A 111 26.23 -4.89 -3.98
C GLU A 111 25.21 -6.00 -3.72
N TRP A 112 25.54 -7.21 -4.19
CA TRP A 112 24.73 -8.44 -4.03
C TRP A 112 24.33 -8.77 -2.58
N LYS A 113 24.97 -8.18 -1.58
CA LYS A 113 24.63 -8.39 -0.16
C LYS A 113 23.30 -7.75 0.23
N LEU A 114 22.82 -6.73 -0.50
CA LEU A 114 21.57 -6.02 -0.20
C LEU A 114 20.37 -6.46 -1.03
N THR A 115 20.56 -7.34 -2.00
CA THR A 115 19.48 -7.85 -2.87
C THR A 115 18.33 -8.47 -2.08
N ASN A 116 18.63 -9.26 -1.04
CA ASN A 116 17.62 -9.86 -0.18
C ASN A 116 16.77 -8.82 0.55
N VAL A 117 17.40 -7.76 1.04
CA VAL A 117 16.71 -6.65 1.71
C VAL A 117 15.77 -5.97 0.71
N PHE A 118 16.23 -5.70 -0.50
CA PHE A 118 15.41 -5.10 -1.55
C PHE A 118 14.22 -5.97 -2.00
N HIS A 119 14.41 -7.29 -2.06
CA HIS A 119 13.31 -8.22 -2.34
C HIS A 119 12.24 -8.22 -1.23
N ILE A 120 12.66 -8.10 0.03
CA ILE A 120 11.73 -7.98 1.16
C ILE A 120 10.92 -6.68 1.05
N PHE A 121 11.58 -5.55 0.76
CA PHE A 121 10.87 -4.28 0.56
C PHE A 121 9.90 -4.32 -0.62
N PHE A 122 10.29 -4.94 -1.74
CA PHE A 122 9.39 -5.16 -2.88
C PHE A 122 8.16 -5.97 -2.46
N ALA A 123 8.37 -7.12 -1.81
CA ALA A 123 7.28 -8.01 -1.40
C ALA A 123 6.33 -7.33 -0.41
N LEU A 124 6.87 -6.62 0.60
CA LEU A 124 6.09 -5.86 1.57
C LEU A 124 5.29 -4.74 0.91
N ALA A 125 5.90 -3.98 0.00
CA ALA A 125 5.23 -2.91 -0.73
C ALA A 125 4.13 -3.44 -1.67
N SER A 126 4.38 -4.54 -2.37
CA SER A 126 3.39 -5.22 -3.20
C SER A 126 2.20 -5.73 -2.39
N LEU A 127 2.45 -6.45 -1.30
CA LEU A 127 1.39 -7.01 -0.46
C LEU A 127 0.55 -5.93 0.22
N SER A 128 1.20 -4.92 0.79
CA SER A 128 0.51 -3.80 1.44
C SER A 128 -0.30 -2.97 0.45
N SER A 129 0.21 -2.74 -0.76
CA SER A 129 -0.52 -2.06 -1.84
C SER A 129 -1.74 -2.85 -2.31
N LEU A 130 -1.62 -4.18 -2.42
CA LEU A 130 -2.75 -5.06 -2.77
C LEU A 130 -3.85 -5.01 -1.72
N LEU A 131 -3.49 -5.14 -0.45
CA LEU A 131 -4.44 -5.05 0.67
C LEU A 131 -5.12 -3.68 0.66
N MET A 132 -4.36 -2.59 0.50
CA MET A 132 -4.91 -1.25 0.44
C MET A 132 -5.86 -1.09 -0.75
N ALA A 133 -5.50 -1.59 -1.92
CA ALA A 133 -6.35 -1.56 -3.12
C ALA A 133 -7.69 -2.27 -2.88
N TYR A 134 -7.66 -3.42 -2.21
CA TYR A 134 -8.86 -4.18 -1.86
C TYR A 134 -9.81 -3.38 -0.96
N PHE A 135 -9.30 -2.62 0.00
CA PHE A 135 -10.13 -1.83 0.92
C PHE A 135 -10.58 -0.48 0.34
N VAL A 136 -9.75 0.16 -0.47
CA VAL A 136 -9.91 1.58 -0.82
C VAL A 136 -10.54 1.81 -2.18
N LEU A 137 -10.22 0.98 -3.18
CA LEU A 137 -10.70 1.23 -4.54
C LEU A 137 -12.24 1.16 -4.61
N PRO A 138 -12.89 2.03 -5.38
CA PRO A 138 -14.34 1.97 -5.56
C PRO A 138 -14.76 0.78 -6.43
N LYS A 139 -15.95 0.23 -6.20
CA LYS A 139 -16.57 -0.72 -7.14
C LYS A 139 -16.94 0.04 -8.42
N LYS A 140 -16.78 -0.60 -9.58
CA LYS A 140 -17.24 -0.03 -10.86
C LYS A 140 -18.76 -0.04 -10.84
N HIS A 141 -19.39 1.14 -10.93
CA HIS A 141 -20.82 1.21 -11.17
C HIS A 141 -21.08 0.76 -12.61
N VAL A 142 -21.71 -0.41 -12.76
CA VAL A 142 -22.30 -0.81 -14.04
C VAL A 142 -23.59 -0.01 -14.15
N MET A 143 -23.63 0.99 -15.03
CA MET A 143 -24.91 1.57 -15.43
C MET A 143 -25.65 0.47 -16.17
N VAL A 144 -26.66 -0.12 -15.51
CA VAL A 144 -27.65 -0.95 -16.21
C VAL A 144 -28.31 0.00 -17.20
N PRO A 145 -28.29 -0.28 -18.52
CA PRO A 145 -29.05 0.54 -19.46
C PRO A 145 -30.50 0.52 -18.99
N GLU A 146 -31.12 1.68 -18.80
CA GLU A 146 -32.58 1.75 -18.74
C GLU A 146 -33.08 1.05 -20.00
N GLU A 147 -33.80 -0.05 -19.81
CA GLU A 147 -34.57 -0.71 -20.84
C GLU A 147 -35.46 0.40 -21.41
N SER A 148 -35.15 0.85 -22.63
CA SER A 148 -35.86 1.97 -23.26
C SER A 148 -37.35 1.66 -23.24
N ASP A 149 -38.16 2.60 -22.72
CA ASP A 149 -39.62 2.56 -22.62
C ASP A 149 -40.37 2.13 -23.91
N GLU A 150 -39.67 1.99 -25.04
CA GLU A 150 -40.19 1.47 -26.30
C GLU A 150 -40.55 -0.02 -26.26
N GLU A 151 -39.90 -0.84 -25.44
CA GLU A 151 -40.20 -2.29 -25.41
C GLU A 151 -41.39 -2.66 -24.51
N GLN A 152 -41.72 -1.78 -23.55
CA GLN A 152 -42.91 -1.93 -22.70
C GLN A 152 -44.19 -1.53 -23.47
N LYS A 153 -44.09 -0.59 -24.43
CA LYS A 153 -45.19 -0.19 -25.32
C LYS A 153 -45.50 -1.20 -26.43
N ARG A 154 -44.56 -2.10 -26.76
CA ARG A 154 -44.80 -3.21 -27.71
C ARG A 154 -45.47 -4.43 -27.08
N LYS A 155 -45.54 -4.50 -25.75
CA LYS A 155 -46.11 -5.63 -24.99
C LYS A 155 -47.45 -5.29 -24.30
N SER A 156 -47.96 -4.06 -24.44
CA SER A 156 -49.31 -3.65 -24.02
C SER A 156 -50.24 -3.53 -25.21
#